data_AF-A0A1E5UCG1-F1
#
_entry.id   AF-A0A1E5UCG1-F1
#
_cell.length_a   1.000
_cell.length_b   1.000
_cell.length_c   1.000
_cell.angle_alpha   90.00
_cell.angle_beta   90.00
_cell.angle_gamma   90.00
#
_symmetry.space_group_name_H-M   'P 1'
#
loop_
_entity.id
_entity.type
_entity.pdbx_description
1 polymer ?
#
loop_
_entity_poly.entity_id
_entity_poly.type
_entity_poly.pdbx_seq_one_letter_code
_entity_poly.pdbx_strand_id
1 'polypeptide(L)'
;MRLSLLFIFLSIFGFSQTGTYQFPKIPSSISVPISLPISEIQRLTNQSITGTLYEDQSYENNDNDQLKTKVEKDGEITMKALTNNRLLFSVPLKIWAEKGIGTLGLYSYQETQFRVVMNFISSVEFSQNWQVKTTTSTAGFVWREKPVLDFGKIKFPLASVIEKILVKQQKDFTTVIDAQIQQKMNLQPYIIKVWNNFSEPMKISDEYNTWLKITPQTVKMSPLEIYLDKMKTTVSIDLFSETFVGTKPSKNPLVNAVPYFTPAQNLGKEFLLKTTTNIPFSEATAIAQKQFQGKEFPFNEGKSKIKVEDIKVYAENENVVIEIQTSGKVNGISYIKGKLVYDAQKHKIGFTKSDFKLKTKNIFHKAITSLFEGKIVKMIEQDYGIPFLDLENASKKSIEESFNKEYQKGFKLSGKVMDFKPTEFLISDEHITTVVDTYAKVELKIEGMSF
;
A
#
# COMPACT_ATOMS: atom_id res chain seq x y z
N MET A 1 -16.46 -14.14 -4.93
CA MET A 1 -17.42 -14.07 -6.06
C MET A 1 -16.65 -13.64 -7.29
N ARG A 2 -16.88 -14.34 -8.41
CA ARG A 2 -16.06 -14.44 -9.62
C ARG A 2 -15.74 -13.08 -10.27
N LEU A 3 -14.52 -12.92 -10.79
CA LEU A 3 -14.23 -11.94 -11.85
C LEU A 3 -13.90 -12.73 -13.13
N SER A 4 -14.67 -12.45 -14.18
CA SER A 4 -14.44 -12.94 -15.54
C SER A 4 -14.64 -11.76 -16.49
N LEU A 5 -13.96 -11.89 -17.65
CA LEU A 5 -14.08 -11.11 -18.90
C LEU A 5 -13.10 -9.92 -19.03
N LEU A 6 -12.44 -9.69 -20.17
CA LEU A 6 -12.85 -9.96 -21.56
C LEU A 6 -11.66 -10.24 -22.52
N PHE A 7 -11.95 -11.02 -23.56
CA PHE A 7 -11.11 -11.57 -24.64
C PHE A 7 -10.45 -10.55 -25.60
N ILE A 8 -9.34 -10.95 -26.24
CA ILE A 8 -9.10 -10.99 -27.71
C ILE A 8 -8.02 -12.04 -28.03
N PHE A 9 -8.19 -12.73 -29.16
CA PHE A 9 -7.51 -13.92 -29.67
C PHE A 9 -5.96 -13.92 -29.65
N LEU A 10 -5.37 -14.98 -29.07
CA LEU A 10 -4.28 -15.74 -29.68
C LEU A 10 -4.28 -17.20 -29.19
N SER A 11 -4.08 -18.09 -30.15
CA SER A 11 -4.31 -19.52 -30.03
C SER A 11 -3.08 -20.27 -29.49
N ILE A 12 -3.35 -21.17 -28.53
CA ILE A 12 -2.64 -22.44 -28.23
C ILE A 12 -1.31 -22.41 -27.42
N PHE A 13 -1.38 -22.66 -26.11
CA PHE A 13 -0.97 -23.89 -25.39
C PHE A 13 -0.77 -23.57 -23.90
N GLY A 14 -1.53 -24.24 -23.03
CA GLY A 14 -1.26 -24.25 -21.60
C GLY A 14 0.04 -25.01 -21.33
N PHE A 15 1.12 -24.30 -21.05
CA PHE A 15 2.36 -24.93 -20.61
C PHE A 15 2.21 -25.41 -19.17
N SER A 16 2.10 -26.72 -18.98
CA SER A 16 2.45 -27.36 -17.72
C SER A 16 3.98 -27.39 -17.63
N GLN A 17 4.58 -26.46 -16.89
CA GLN A 17 5.99 -26.55 -16.54
C GLN A 17 6.18 -27.72 -15.55
N THR A 18 6.87 -28.77 -15.99
CA THR A 18 7.17 -29.97 -15.17
C THR A 18 8.44 -29.83 -14.33
N GLY A 19 9.12 -28.68 -14.37
CA GLY A 19 10.27 -28.37 -13.53
C GLY A 19 9.92 -27.42 -12.39
N THR A 20 10.42 -27.70 -11.17
CA THR A 20 10.43 -26.74 -10.06
C THR A 20 11.49 -25.67 -10.32
N TYR A 21 11.20 -24.72 -11.21
CA TYR A 21 12.04 -23.55 -11.39
C TYR A 21 11.86 -22.62 -10.18
N GLN A 22 12.94 -22.39 -9.42
CA GLN A 22 12.94 -21.38 -8.36
C GLN A 22 13.13 -20.01 -9.00
N PHE A 23 12.04 -19.26 -9.12
CA PHE A 23 12.09 -17.89 -9.60
C PHE A 23 12.94 -17.03 -8.65
N PRO A 24 13.72 -16.07 -9.19
CA PRO A 24 14.59 -15.26 -8.36
C PRO A 24 13.76 -14.44 -7.39
N LYS A 25 14.21 -14.39 -6.13
CA LYS A 25 13.64 -13.52 -5.11
C LYS A 25 14.09 -12.09 -5.39
N ILE A 26 13.18 -11.26 -5.86
CA ILE A 26 13.51 -9.88 -6.21
C ILE A 26 13.17 -8.96 -5.03
N PRO A 27 14.15 -8.19 -4.52
CA PRO A 27 13.87 -7.20 -3.47
C PRO A 27 12.98 -6.08 -4.01
N SER A 28 11.96 -5.73 -3.25
CA SER A 28 11.01 -4.65 -3.54
C SER A 28 10.75 -3.85 -2.26
N SER A 29 10.27 -2.61 -2.42
CA SER A 29 9.91 -1.75 -1.28
C SER A 29 8.64 -0.99 -1.59
N ILE A 30 7.67 -1.10 -0.70
CA ILE A 30 6.35 -0.49 -0.85
C ILE A 30 6.15 0.51 0.28
N SER A 31 6.02 1.79 -0.05
CA SER A 31 5.69 2.84 0.91
C SER A 31 4.29 3.39 0.69
N VAL A 32 3.48 3.38 1.75
CA VAL A 32 2.07 3.80 1.74
C VAL A 32 1.88 4.88 2.79
N PRO A 33 1.71 6.15 2.37
CA PRO A 33 1.20 7.20 3.23
C PRO A 33 -0.22 6.87 3.71
N ILE A 34 -0.46 7.11 4.99
CA ILE A 34 -1.74 6.92 5.66
C ILE A 34 -2.22 8.29 6.12
N SER A 35 -3.50 8.59 5.87
CA SER A 35 -4.13 9.82 6.36
C SER A 35 -5.45 9.53 7.04
N LEU A 36 -5.63 10.08 8.24
CA LEU A 36 -6.83 10.00 9.07
C LEU A 36 -7.27 11.42 9.46
N PRO A 37 -8.44 11.92 8.99
CA PRO A 37 -8.97 13.20 9.43
C PRO A 37 -9.30 13.22 10.92
N ILE A 38 -9.01 14.35 11.59
CA ILE A 38 -9.39 14.52 13.01
C ILE A 38 -10.91 14.55 13.17
N SER A 39 -11.64 15.06 12.18
CA SER A 39 -13.11 15.01 12.15
C SER A 39 -13.67 13.58 12.21
N GLU A 40 -12.96 12.61 11.63
CA GLU A 40 -13.39 11.21 11.66
C GLU A 40 -13.26 10.62 13.07
N ILE A 41 -12.19 10.97 13.79
CA ILE A 41 -11.99 10.56 15.19
C ILE A 41 -13.03 11.24 16.08
N GLN A 42 -13.29 12.52 15.85
CA GLN A 42 -14.34 13.26 16.54
C GLN A 42 -15.71 12.58 16.36
N ARG A 43 -16.04 12.18 15.12
CA ARG A 43 -17.30 11.51 14.80
C ARG A 43 -17.42 10.18 15.54
N LEU A 44 -16.41 9.33 15.45
CA LEU A 44 -16.38 8.02 16.14
C LEU A 44 -16.45 8.18 17.66
N THR A 45 -15.72 9.14 18.23
CA THR A 45 -15.77 9.46 19.66
C THR A 45 -17.18 9.85 20.09
N ASN A 46 -17.85 10.71 19.31
CA ASN A 46 -19.20 11.14 19.62
C ASN A 46 -20.26 10.04 19.47
N GLN A 47 -20.04 9.08 18.59
CA GLN A 47 -20.88 7.89 18.45
C GLN A 47 -20.69 6.91 19.63
N SER A 48 -19.46 6.74 20.10
CA SER A 48 -19.14 5.81 21.20
C SER A 48 -19.47 6.36 22.59
N ILE A 49 -19.38 7.68 22.79
CA ILE A 49 -19.60 8.32 24.09
C ILE A 49 -20.96 9.03 24.05
N THR A 50 -21.97 8.46 24.71
CA THR A 50 -23.34 8.99 24.76
C THR A 50 -23.93 8.94 26.17
N GLY A 51 -24.89 9.81 26.49
CA GLY A 51 -25.65 9.78 27.73
C GLY A 51 -24.87 10.13 29.00
N THR A 52 -25.21 9.45 30.10
CA THR A 52 -24.57 9.58 31.41
C THR A 52 -23.15 9.02 31.38
N LEU A 53 -22.17 9.85 31.72
CA LEU A 53 -20.75 9.48 31.77
C LEU A 53 -20.33 8.98 33.15
N TYR A 54 -20.97 9.49 34.20
CA TYR A 54 -20.71 9.13 35.58
C TYR A 54 -21.96 9.41 36.41
N GLU A 55 -22.26 8.56 37.38
CA GLU A 55 -23.39 8.71 38.27
C GLU A 55 -23.07 8.10 39.64
N ASP A 56 -23.25 8.92 40.67
CA ASP A 56 -23.22 8.56 42.08
C ASP A 56 -24.56 8.92 42.70
N GLN A 57 -25.21 7.90 43.27
CA GLN A 57 -26.54 7.97 43.86
C GLN A 57 -26.53 7.61 45.36
N SER A 58 -25.35 7.55 46.00
CA SER A 58 -25.23 7.31 47.43
C SER A 58 -24.70 8.55 48.15
N TYR A 59 -25.09 8.71 49.42
CA TYR A 59 -24.54 9.74 50.30
C TYR A 59 -23.47 9.17 51.25
N GLU A 60 -23.39 7.84 51.33
CA GLU A 60 -22.63 7.12 52.36
C GLU A 60 -21.32 6.54 51.83
N ASN A 61 -21.17 6.45 50.51
CA ASN A 61 -19.93 6.05 49.87
C ASN A 61 -18.88 7.19 49.92
N ASN A 62 -17.65 6.88 49.48
CA ASN A 62 -16.54 7.83 49.40
C ASN A 62 -16.28 8.58 50.73
N ASP A 63 -16.19 7.83 51.83
CA ASP A 63 -16.01 8.36 53.19
C ASP A 63 -17.19 9.22 53.69
N ASN A 64 -18.42 8.82 53.35
CA ASN A 64 -19.65 9.47 53.80
C ASN A 64 -19.69 10.96 53.42
N ASP A 65 -19.37 11.25 52.15
CA ASP A 65 -19.21 12.62 51.64
C ASP A 65 -20.52 13.39 51.47
N GLN A 66 -21.67 12.71 51.68
CA GLN A 66 -23.02 13.24 51.56
C GLN A 66 -23.30 13.85 50.19
N LEU A 67 -22.73 13.28 49.13
CA LEU A 67 -22.77 13.85 47.77
C LEU A 67 -23.31 12.85 46.74
N LYS A 68 -24.43 13.19 46.13
CA LYS A 68 -24.86 12.58 44.86
C LYS A 68 -24.42 13.44 43.69
N THR A 69 -24.01 12.81 42.59
CA THR A 69 -23.57 13.53 41.39
C THR A 69 -23.95 12.75 40.15
N LYS A 70 -24.47 13.44 39.14
CA LYS A 70 -24.68 12.90 37.80
C LYS A 70 -23.99 13.77 36.77
N VAL A 71 -23.15 13.16 35.94
CA VAL A 71 -22.42 13.83 34.86
C VAL A 71 -22.91 13.28 33.53
N GLU A 72 -23.45 14.15 32.71
CA GLU A 72 -23.99 13.84 31.38
C GLU A 72 -23.21 14.58 30.31
N LYS A 73 -23.05 13.96 29.13
CA LYS A 73 -22.52 14.63 27.94
C LYS A 73 -23.52 15.68 27.46
N ASP A 74 -23.10 16.95 27.29
CA ASP A 74 -23.96 18.09 26.92
C ASP A 74 -23.60 18.66 25.54
N GLY A 75 -23.67 17.82 24.50
CA GLY A 75 -23.36 18.19 23.12
C GLY A 75 -22.13 17.45 22.56
N GLU A 76 -21.66 17.86 21.39
CA GLU A 76 -20.54 17.16 20.72
C GLU A 76 -19.20 17.44 21.41
N ILE A 77 -18.43 16.38 21.62
CA ILE A 77 -17.00 16.48 21.92
C ILE A 77 -16.32 17.02 20.67
N THR A 78 -15.56 18.10 20.78
CA THR A 78 -14.84 18.68 19.64
C THR A 78 -13.35 18.40 19.75
N MET A 79 -12.68 18.18 18.61
CA MET A 79 -11.24 17.93 18.55
C MET A 79 -10.58 18.92 17.59
N LYS A 80 -9.41 19.44 17.95
CA LYS A 80 -8.62 20.34 17.11
C LYS A 80 -7.15 19.95 17.12
N ALA A 81 -6.52 20.01 15.96
CA ALA A 81 -5.07 19.90 15.85
C ALA A 81 -4.36 21.09 16.50
N LEU A 82 -3.32 20.81 17.29
CA LEU A 82 -2.38 21.79 17.81
C LEU A 82 -0.98 21.53 17.23
N THR A 83 -0.08 22.48 17.43
CA THR A 83 1.34 22.31 17.10
C THR A 83 2.01 21.22 17.93
N ASN A 84 3.11 20.67 17.41
CA ASN A 84 3.93 19.62 18.04
C ASN A 84 3.19 18.31 18.29
N ASN A 85 2.40 17.85 17.31
CA ASN A 85 1.71 16.57 17.35
C ASN A 85 0.76 16.40 18.55
N ARG A 86 0.01 17.47 18.86
CA ARG A 86 -0.93 17.51 19.98
C ARG A 86 -2.36 17.71 19.48
N LEU A 87 -3.32 17.19 20.24
CA LEU A 87 -4.74 17.37 20.01
C LEU A 87 -5.37 18.05 21.22
N LEU A 88 -6.16 19.09 20.96
CA LEU A 88 -7.08 19.69 21.94
C LEU A 88 -8.43 18.99 21.82
N PHE A 89 -8.95 18.47 22.93
CA PHE A 89 -10.31 17.94 23.01
C PHE A 89 -11.11 18.76 24.01
N SER A 90 -12.32 19.13 23.62
CA SER A 90 -13.26 19.86 24.47
C SER A 90 -14.49 19.00 24.70
N VAL A 91 -14.77 18.69 25.95
CA VAL A 91 -15.87 17.83 26.38
C VAL A 91 -16.92 18.69 27.08
N PRO A 92 -18.06 18.97 26.44
CA PRO A 92 -19.15 19.68 27.10
C PRO A 92 -19.91 18.72 28.02
N LEU A 93 -20.10 19.16 29.26
CA LEU A 93 -20.69 18.38 30.34
C LEU A 93 -21.83 19.16 31.01
N LYS A 94 -22.91 18.45 31.30
CA LYS A 94 -23.98 18.89 32.19
C LYS A 94 -23.83 18.09 33.48
N ILE A 95 -23.75 18.80 34.60
CA ILE A 95 -23.50 18.20 35.90
C ILE A 95 -24.64 18.59 36.82
N TRP A 96 -25.30 17.58 37.39
CA TRP A 96 -26.20 17.71 38.53
C TRP A 96 -25.46 17.20 39.75
N ALA A 97 -25.55 17.92 40.86
CA ALA A 97 -24.98 17.51 42.13
C ALA A 97 -25.91 17.88 43.26
N GLU A 98 -26.07 16.99 44.22
CA GLU A 98 -26.85 17.22 45.42
C GLU A 98 -26.00 16.89 46.64
N LYS A 99 -25.87 17.86 47.53
CA LYS A 99 -25.01 17.76 48.71
C LYS A 99 -25.79 17.99 50.00
N GLY A 100 -25.58 17.10 50.97
CA GLY A 100 -26.02 17.27 52.35
C GLY A 100 -25.15 18.29 53.08
N ILE A 101 -25.76 19.31 53.65
CA ILE A 101 -25.11 20.32 54.50
C ILE A 101 -25.64 20.17 55.92
N GLY A 102 -24.75 19.82 56.85
CA GLY A 102 -25.11 19.58 58.25
C GLY A 102 -24.03 18.82 59.02
N THR A 103 -24.28 18.58 60.32
CA THR A 103 -23.37 17.84 61.22
C THR A 103 -24.18 16.92 62.14
N LEU A 104 -23.52 15.92 62.75
CA LEU A 104 -24.14 15.02 63.74
C LEU A 104 -25.39 14.24 63.24
N GLY A 105 -25.41 13.86 61.97
CA GLY A 105 -26.50 13.05 61.39
C GLY A 105 -27.74 13.83 60.95
N LEU A 106 -27.74 15.16 61.08
CA LEU A 106 -28.79 16.03 60.57
C LEU A 106 -28.28 16.79 59.35
N TYR A 107 -28.79 16.44 58.17
CA TYR A 107 -28.38 17.04 56.90
C TYR A 107 -29.56 17.69 56.18
N SER A 108 -29.33 18.90 55.65
CA SER A 108 -30.21 19.54 54.68
C SER A 108 -29.60 19.37 53.29
N TYR A 109 -30.31 18.71 52.39
CA TYR A 109 -29.84 18.48 51.03
C TYR A 109 -30.18 19.65 50.13
N GLN A 110 -29.22 20.04 49.30
CA GLN A 110 -29.35 21.11 48.33
C GLN A 110 -28.78 20.63 47.00
N GLU A 111 -29.55 20.81 45.95
CA GLU A 111 -29.14 20.47 44.60
C GLU A 111 -28.67 21.70 43.82
N THR A 112 -27.79 21.44 42.85
CA THR A 112 -27.37 22.42 41.87
C THR A 112 -27.15 21.74 40.54
N GLN A 113 -27.42 22.47 39.47
CA GLN A 113 -27.13 22.05 38.11
C GLN A 113 -26.29 23.11 37.42
N PHE A 114 -25.29 22.67 36.67
CA PHE A 114 -24.39 23.56 35.96
C PHE A 114 -23.81 22.90 34.72
N ARG A 115 -23.19 23.71 33.86
CA ARG A 115 -22.62 23.26 32.59
C ARG A 115 -21.21 23.76 32.42
N VAL A 116 -20.32 22.87 32.02
CA VAL A 116 -18.90 23.17 31.81
C VAL A 116 -18.39 22.54 30.53
N VAL A 117 -17.38 23.17 29.93
CA VAL A 117 -16.59 22.54 28.88
C VAL A 117 -15.20 22.26 29.44
N MET A 118 -14.87 20.98 29.59
CA MET A 118 -13.55 20.53 30.02
C MET A 118 -12.62 20.46 28.81
N ASN A 119 -11.45 21.07 28.89
CA ASN A 119 -10.45 21.04 27.83
C ASN A 119 -9.26 20.18 28.24
N PHE A 120 -8.78 19.35 27.33
CA PHE A 120 -7.63 18.49 27.53
C PHE A 120 -6.70 18.58 26.31
N ILE A 121 -5.39 18.44 26.54
CA ILE A 121 -4.40 18.36 25.48
C ILE A 121 -3.70 17.01 25.60
N SER A 122 -3.72 16.20 24.54
CA SER A 122 -2.96 14.94 24.49
C SER A 122 -1.99 14.92 23.32
N SER A 123 -0.83 14.33 23.56
CA SER A 123 0.08 13.86 22.52
C SER A 123 -0.22 12.39 22.20
N VAL A 124 -0.09 12.00 20.93
CA VAL A 124 -0.31 10.62 20.47
C VAL A 124 0.96 10.10 19.81
N GLU A 125 1.38 8.90 20.20
CA GLU A 125 2.56 8.22 19.68
C GLU A 125 2.28 6.74 19.44
N PHE A 126 3.03 6.14 18.50
CA PHE A 126 3.04 4.69 18.29
C PHE A 126 4.34 4.11 18.83
N SER A 127 4.22 3.14 19.74
CA SER A 127 5.35 2.29 20.14
C SER A 127 5.67 1.31 19.02
N GLN A 128 6.93 0.84 18.93
CA GLN A 128 7.40 -0.06 17.86
C GLN A 128 6.61 -1.37 17.72
N ASN A 129 5.94 -1.79 18.80
CA ASN A 129 5.03 -2.93 18.85
C ASN A 129 3.59 -2.60 18.39
N TRP A 130 3.38 -1.43 17.78
CA TRP A 130 2.11 -0.90 17.29
C TRP A 130 1.08 -0.53 18.38
N GLN A 131 1.51 -0.42 19.63
CA GLN A 131 0.64 0.12 20.68
C GLN A 131 0.55 1.64 20.58
N VAL A 132 -0.68 2.15 20.65
CA VAL A 132 -0.92 3.59 20.80
C VAL A 132 -0.60 3.98 22.23
N LYS A 133 0.25 5.00 22.39
CA LYS A 133 0.52 5.65 23.66
C LYS A 133 0.03 7.09 23.58
N THR A 134 -0.76 7.49 24.57
CA THR A 134 -1.17 8.88 24.73
C THR A 134 -0.66 9.44 26.04
N THR A 135 -0.52 10.76 26.10
CA THR A 135 -0.16 11.47 27.33
C THR A 135 -1.00 12.72 27.40
N THR A 136 -2.01 12.67 28.26
CA THR A 136 -3.02 13.71 28.38
C THR A 136 -2.71 14.64 29.54
N SER A 137 -2.90 15.93 29.30
CA SER A 137 -2.75 17.01 30.28
C SER A 137 -4.02 17.86 30.32
N THR A 138 -4.22 18.54 31.44
CA THR A 138 -5.34 19.45 31.62
C THR A 138 -5.11 20.74 30.84
N ALA A 139 -6.17 21.30 30.25
CA ALA A 139 -6.15 22.60 29.57
C ALA A 139 -7.22 23.55 30.13
N GLY A 140 -7.58 23.35 31.40
CA GLY A 140 -8.59 24.12 32.10
C GLY A 140 -10.00 23.84 31.61
N PHE A 141 -10.95 24.63 32.09
CA PHE A 141 -12.36 24.46 31.75
C PHE A 141 -13.05 25.82 31.64
N VAL A 142 -14.20 25.84 30.97
CA VAL A 142 -15.00 27.05 30.77
C VAL A 142 -16.41 26.81 31.31
N TRP A 143 -16.88 27.71 32.17
CA TRP A 143 -18.28 27.74 32.60
C TRP A 143 -19.18 28.11 31.43
N ARG A 144 -20.18 27.27 31.15
CA ARG A 144 -21.32 27.61 30.29
C ARG A 144 -22.50 28.08 31.12
N GLU A 145 -22.65 27.49 32.30
CA GLU A 145 -23.64 27.84 33.31
C GLU A 145 -22.98 27.61 34.69
N LYS A 146 -23.01 28.60 35.58
CA LYS A 146 -22.33 28.53 36.88
C LYS A 146 -23.25 27.91 37.95
N PRO A 147 -22.72 27.13 38.90
CA PRO A 147 -23.51 26.51 39.96
C PRO A 147 -23.94 27.56 40.99
N VAL A 148 -25.22 27.52 41.35
CA VAL A 148 -25.85 28.39 42.34
C VAL A 148 -26.80 27.55 43.17
N LEU A 149 -26.83 27.79 44.49
CA LEU A 149 -27.93 27.33 45.35
C LEU A 149 -29.00 28.42 45.40
N ASP A 150 -30.23 28.06 45.05
CA ASP A 150 -31.35 28.99 44.98
C ASP A 150 -32.32 28.75 46.14
N PHE A 151 -32.31 29.66 47.12
CA PHE A 151 -33.25 29.67 48.24
C PHE A 151 -34.35 30.73 48.02
N GLY A 152 -34.73 30.98 46.77
CA GLY A 152 -35.71 31.99 46.38
C GLY A 152 -35.12 33.40 46.36
N LYS A 153 -35.23 34.15 47.47
CA LYS A 153 -34.73 35.55 47.55
C LYS A 153 -33.21 35.66 47.67
N ILE A 154 -32.53 34.56 48.02
CA ILE A 154 -31.09 34.54 48.25
C ILE A 154 -30.49 33.45 47.35
N LYS A 155 -29.48 33.84 46.57
CA LYS A 155 -28.74 32.97 45.67
C LYS A 155 -27.28 32.89 46.11
N PHE A 156 -26.79 31.69 46.40
CA PHE A 156 -25.40 31.48 46.81
C PHE A 156 -24.59 30.91 45.65
N PRO A 157 -23.61 31.67 45.11
CA PRO A 157 -22.76 31.17 44.04
C PRO A 157 -21.78 30.12 44.57
N LEU A 158 -21.75 28.95 43.94
CA LEU A 158 -20.86 27.84 44.33
C LEU A 158 -19.61 27.71 43.46
N ALA A 159 -19.43 28.60 42.48
CA ALA A 159 -18.41 28.48 41.45
C ALA A 159 -17.00 28.20 42.01
N SER A 160 -16.56 28.95 43.04
CA SER A 160 -15.21 28.80 43.62
C SER A 160 -15.01 27.49 44.39
N VAL A 161 -16.08 26.91 44.95
CA VAL A 161 -16.02 25.62 45.65
C VAL A 161 -15.93 24.50 44.63
N ILE A 162 -16.83 24.53 43.64
CA ILE A 162 -16.90 23.53 42.58
C ILE A 162 -15.64 23.57 41.71
N GLU A 163 -15.07 24.74 41.43
CA GLU A 163 -13.84 24.90 40.65
C GLU A 163 -12.68 24.06 41.20
N LYS A 164 -12.46 24.01 42.52
CA LYS A 164 -11.41 23.18 43.12
C LYS A 164 -11.65 21.68 42.85
N ILE A 165 -12.91 21.25 42.92
CA ILE A 165 -13.31 19.87 42.63
C ILE A 165 -13.08 19.58 41.14
N LEU A 166 -13.52 20.46 40.25
CA LEU A 166 -13.36 20.30 38.81
C LEU A 166 -11.89 20.24 38.40
N VAL A 167 -11.01 21.07 38.96
CA VAL A 167 -9.57 21.00 38.70
C VAL A 167 -8.99 19.65 39.11
N LYS A 168 -9.37 19.14 40.29
CA LYS A 168 -8.94 17.80 40.75
C LYS A 168 -9.45 16.71 39.82
N GLN A 169 -10.76 16.67 39.56
CA GLN A 169 -11.37 15.66 38.69
C GLN A 169 -10.78 15.72 37.28
N GLN A 170 -10.53 16.91 36.74
CA GLN A 170 -9.91 17.08 35.43
C GLN A 170 -8.54 16.40 35.37
N LYS A 171 -7.73 16.50 36.43
CA LYS A 171 -6.45 15.79 36.52
C LYS A 171 -6.65 14.27 36.57
N ASP A 172 -7.61 13.79 37.36
CA ASP A 172 -7.86 12.35 37.47
C ASP A 172 -8.37 11.77 36.13
N PHE A 173 -9.19 12.55 35.40
CA PHE A 173 -9.68 12.18 34.07
C PHE A 173 -8.57 12.03 33.02
N THR A 174 -7.42 12.72 33.13
CA THR A 174 -6.34 12.54 32.13
C THR A 174 -5.84 11.10 32.11
N THR A 175 -5.68 10.49 33.30
CA THR A 175 -5.25 9.09 33.44
C THR A 175 -6.30 8.13 32.89
N VAL A 176 -7.57 8.41 33.14
CA VAL A 176 -8.69 7.60 32.62
C VAL A 176 -8.74 7.66 31.10
N ILE A 177 -8.60 8.85 30.51
CA ILE A 177 -8.55 9.05 29.05
C ILE A 177 -7.43 8.21 28.44
N ASP A 178 -6.21 8.32 28.98
CA ASP A 178 -5.05 7.59 28.45
C ASP A 178 -5.23 6.07 28.56
N ALA A 179 -5.74 5.58 29.70
CA ALA A 179 -6.01 4.16 29.89
C ALA A 179 -7.10 3.63 28.94
N GLN A 180 -8.20 4.38 28.76
CA GLN A 180 -9.28 3.99 27.85
C GLN A 180 -8.82 3.98 26.39
N ILE A 181 -8.01 4.97 25.98
CA ILE A 181 -7.40 4.99 24.65
C ILE A 181 -6.53 3.75 24.45
N GLN A 182 -5.63 3.46 25.39
CA GLN A 182 -4.71 2.33 25.29
C GLN A 182 -5.47 0.98 25.22
N GLN A 183 -6.53 0.81 26.02
CA GLN A 183 -7.32 -0.43 26.03
C GLN A 183 -8.12 -0.62 24.74
N LYS A 184 -8.71 0.44 24.20
CA LYS A 184 -9.61 0.35 23.03
C LYS A 184 -8.87 0.41 21.70
N MET A 185 -7.69 1.04 21.64
CA MET A 185 -6.88 1.15 20.42
C MET A 185 -5.77 0.10 20.33
N ASN A 186 -6.15 -1.18 20.42
CA ASN A 186 -5.23 -2.29 20.14
C ASN A 186 -5.24 -2.63 18.64
N LEU A 187 -4.24 -2.15 17.91
CA LEU A 187 -4.09 -2.40 16.47
C LEU A 187 -3.44 -3.74 16.13
N GLN A 188 -2.81 -4.40 17.09
CA GLN A 188 -1.99 -5.59 16.84
C GLN A 188 -2.75 -6.73 16.14
N PRO A 189 -4.00 -7.09 16.52
CA PRO A 189 -4.75 -8.15 15.85
C PRO A 189 -5.04 -7.82 14.38
N TYR A 190 -5.31 -6.55 14.08
CA TYR A 190 -5.58 -6.09 12.71
C TYR A 190 -4.32 -6.15 11.85
N ILE A 191 -3.17 -5.76 12.41
CA ILE A 191 -1.89 -5.81 11.70
C ILE A 191 -1.48 -7.27 11.44
N ILE A 192 -1.65 -8.16 12.42
CA ILE A 192 -1.42 -9.60 12.23
C ILE A 192 -2.30 -10.15 11.10
N LYS A 193 -3.58 -9.77 11.07
CA LYS A 193 -4.49 -10.17 9.98
C LYS A 193 -4.01 -9.67 8.62
N VAL A 194 -3.64 -8.40 8.51
CA VAL A 194 -3.12 -7.81 7.25
C VAL A 194 -1.82 -8.48 6.84
N TRP A 195 -0.88 -8.68 7.76
CA TRP A 195 0.38 -9.36 7.51
C TRP A 195 0.16 -10.78 6.97
N ASN A 196 -0.73 -11.53 7.63
CA ASN A 196 -1.08 -12.89 7.22
C ASN A 196 -1.88 -12.94 5.92
N ASN A 197 -2.52 -11.85 5.48
CA ASN A 197 -3.11 -11.82 4.13
C ASN A 197 -2.04 -11.90 3.03
N PHE A 198 -0.82 -11.39 3.27
CA PHE A 198 0.32 -11.55 2.36
C PHE A 198 0.92 -12.96 2.38
N SER A 199 0.48 -13.85 3.28
CA SER A 199 0.91 -15.25 3.28
C SER A 199 0.38 -16.02 2.07
N GLU A 200 -0.80 -15.63 1.58
CA GLU A 200 -1.47 -16.30 0.48
C GLU A 200 -0.93 -15.80 -0.88
N PRO A 201 -0.43 -16.70 -1.76
CA PRO A 201 -0.07 -16.31 -3.11
C PRO A 201 -1.27 -15.78 -3.89
N MET A 202 -1.09 -14.64 -4.54
CA MET A 202 -2.12 -13.92 -5.28
C MET A 202 -2.07 -14.34 -6.75
N LYS A 203 -3.23 -14.67 -7.35
CA LYS A 203 -3.28 -14.90 -8.80
C LYS A 203 -3.30 -13.54 -9.51
N ILE A 204 -2.31 -13.30 -10.36
CA ILE A 204 -2.13 -12.00 -11.06
C ILE A 204 -2.47 -12.09 -12.55
N SER A 205 -2.51 -13.29 -13.12
CA SER A 205 -3.06 -13.53 -14.46
C SER A 205 -3.84 -14.83 -14.48
N ASP A 206 -5.12 -14.75 -14.85
CA ASP A 206 -5.93 -15.94 -15.10
C ASP A 206 -5.56 -16.61 -16.42
N GLU A 207 -5.28 -15.81 -17.46
CA GLU A 207 -4.93 -16.27 -18.80
C GLU A 207 -3.65 -17.12 -18.81
N TYR A 208 -2.61 -16.65 -18.12
CA TYR A 208 -1.31 -17.33 -18.04
C TYR A 208 -1.15 -18.17 -16.77
N ASN A 209 -2.22 -18.26 -15.96
CA ASN A 209 -2.21 -18.96 -14.67
C ASN A 209 -0.99 -18.56 -13.81
N THR A 210 -0.75 -17.25 -13.70
CA THR A 210 0.40 -16.67 -13.01
C THR A 210 0.06 -16.27 -11.59
N TRP A 211 0.94 -16.63 -10.66
CA TRP A 211 0.82 -16.41 -9.22
C TRP A 211 1.97 -15.54 -8.72
N LEU A 212 1.66 -14.54 -7.93
CA LEU A 212 2.61 -13.68 -7.23
C LEU A 212 2.65 -14.08 -5.76
N LYS A 213 3.84 -14.41 -5.28
CA LYS A 213 4.12 -14.61 -3.86
C LYS A 213 4.88 -13.41 -3.33
N ILE A 214 4.37 -12.83 -2.25
CA ILE A 214 4.96 -11.68 -1.57
C ILE A 214 5.40 -12.12 -0.19
N THR A 215 6.66 -11.89 0.15
CA THR A 215 7.23 -12.27 1.44
C THR A 215 7.77 -11.02 2.13
N PRO A 216 6.96 -10.34 2.97
CA PRO A 216 7.40 -9.19 3.75
C PRO A 216 8.60 -9.53 4.63
N GLN A 217 9.56 -8.61 4.74
CA GLN A 217 10.79 -8.78 5.51
C GLN A 217 10.84 -7.83 6.70
N THR A 218 10.72 -6.53 6.44
CA THR A 218 10.78 -5.51 7.49
C THR A 218 9.69 -4.48 7.29
N VAL A 219 9.23 -3.88 8.40
CA VAL A 219 8.31 -2.75 8.38
C VAL A 219 9.01 -1.54 8.96
N LYS A 220 8.85 -0.41 8.30
CA LYS A 220 9.30 0.88 8.78
C LYS A 220 8.11 1.81 8.87
N MET A 221 8.16 2.74 9.81
CA MET A 221 7.11 3.72 10.00
C MET A 221 7.72 5.10 10.25
N SER A 222 7.17 6.12 9.60
CA SER A 222 7.51 7.50 9.89
C SER A 222 6.83 7.96 11.17
N PRO A 223 7.40 8.94 11.90
CA PRO A 223 6.71 9.56 13.02
C PRO A 223 5.30 9.99 12.63
N LEU A 224 4.38 9.91 13.60
CA LEU A 224 3.03 10.43 13.45
C LEU A 224 3.10 11.97 13.40
N GLU A 225 2.42 12.55 12.43
CA GLU A 225 2.33 14.00 12.26
C GLU A 225 0.86 14.43 12.24
N ILE A 226 0.50 15.33 13.15
CA ILE A 226 -0.77 16.05 13.12
C ILE A 226 -0.55 17.38 12.38
N TYR A 227 -1.15 17.50 11.19
CA TYR A 227 -1.03 18.68 10.34
C TYR A 227 -2.30 18.89 9.50
N LEU A 228 -2.79 20.14 9.44
CA LEU A 228 -4.02 20.53 8.71
C LEU A 228 -5.23 19.63 9.04
N ASP A 229 -5.53 19.49 10.33
CA ASP A 229 -6.64 18.67 10.85
C ASP A 229 -6.64 17.20 10.37
N LYS A 230 -5.44 16.66 10.13
CA LYS A 230 -5.22 15.25 9.79
C LYS A 230 -4.06 14.68 10.58
N MET A 231 -4.20 13.44 11.00
CA MET A 231 -3.07 12.59 11.37
C MET A 231 -2.50 11.92 10.13
N LYS A 232 -1.18 11.96 10.00
CA LYS A 232 -0.44 11.40 8.88
C LYS A 232 0.76 10.59 9.37
N THR A 233 1.03 9.51 8.66
CA THR A 233 2.24 8.70 8.82
C THR A 233 2.48 7.97 7.51
N THR A 234 3.66 7.41 7.30
CA THR A 234 3.96 6.54 6.17
C THR A 234 4.45 5.21 6.72
N VAL A 235 3.85 4.13 6.24
CA VAL A 235 4.33 2.77 6.50
C VAL A 235 5.04 2.28 5.25
N SER A 236 6.26 1.77 5.42
CA SER A 236 7.07 1.19 4.36
C SER A 236 7.37 -0.27 4.67
N ILE A 237 7.27 -1.13 3.67
CA ILE A 237 7.49 -2.56 3.79
C ILE A 237 8.54 -2.96 2.77
N ASP A 238 9.68 -3.46 3.26
CA ASP A 238 10.65 -4.16 2.42
C ASP A 238 10.22 -5.62 2.29
N LEU A 239 10.22 -6.15 1.07
CA LEU A 239 9.69 -7.47 0.77
C LEU A 239 10.46 -8.15 -0.36
N PHE A 240 10.32 -9.47 -0.44
CA PHE A 240 10.65 -10.22 -1.64
C PHE A 240 9.40 -10.54 -2.44
N SER A 241 9.51 -10.42 -3.76
CA SER A 241 8.51 -10.87 -4.71
C SER A 241 9.05 -12.04 -5.53
N GLU A 242 8.17 -13.01 -5.76
CA GLU A 242 8.44 -14.21 -6.56
C GLU A 242 7.22 -14.46 -7.46
N THR A 243 7.43 -14.65 -8.76
CA THR A 243 6.34 -14.88 -9.73
C THR A 243 6.40 -16.30 -10.26
N PHE A 244 5.32 -17.06 -10.12
CA PHE A 244 5.20 -18.46 -10.51
C PHE A 244 4.19 -18.63 -11.64
N VAL A 245 4.49 -19.46 -12.63
CA VAL A 245 3.57 -19.76 -13.75
C VAL A 245 3.03 -21.19 -13.59
N GLY A 246 1.73 -21.36 -13.83
CA GLY A 246 1.06 -22.67 -13.84
C GLY A 246 0.68 -23.18 -12.45
N THR A 247 1.64 -23.40 -11.56
CA THR A 247 1.34 -23.93 -10.22
C THR A 247 1.27 -22.83 -9.18
N LYS A 248 0.24 -22.89 -8.32
CA LYS A 248 0.15 -22.01 -7.15
C LYS A 248 1.29 -22.38 -6.19
N PRO A 249 2.17 -21.43 -5.80
CA PRO A 249 3.26 -21.73 -4.88
C PRO A 249 2.72 -22.00 -3.47
N SER A 250 3.57 -22.55 -2.61
CA SER A 250 3.24 -22.71 -1.19
C SER A 250 3.13 -21.36 -0.48
N LYS A 251 2.21 -21.29 0.48
CA LYS A 251 1.98 -20.11 1.32
C LYS A 251 3.20 -19.79 2.18
N ASN A 252 3.35 -18.53 2.59
CA ASN A 252 4.32 -18.19 3.62
C ASN A 252 3.85 -18.69 5.00
N PRO A 253 4.76 -18.97 5.94
CA PRO A 253 4.37 -19.25 7.32
C PRO A 253 3.54 -18.10 7.89
N LEU A 254 2.48 -18.44 8.62
CA LEU A 254 1.69 -17.45 9.35
C LEU A 254 2.48 -16.94 10.56
N VAL A 255 2.29 -15.66 10.89
CA VAL A 255 2.84 -15.07 12.11
C VAL A 255 1.76 -14.98 13.18
N ASN A 256 2.14 -15.26 14.42
CA ASN A 256 1.27 -15.16 15.59
C ASN A 256 1.58 -13.90 16.43
N ALA A 257 2.62 -13.17 16.06
CA ALA A 257 3.02 -11.92 16.69
C ALA A 257 3.13 -10.83 15.63
N VAL A 258 2.81 -9.61 16.02
CA VAL A 258 2.95 -8.44 15.14
C VAL A 258 4.45 -8.19 14.89
N PRO A 259 4.89 -8.00 13.63
CA PRO A 259 6.26 -7.60 13.37
C PRO A 259 6.51 -6.22 13.95
N TYR A 260 7.59 -6.02 14.70
CA TYR A 260 7.97 -4.70 15.19
C TYR A 260 8.33 -3.82 13.99
N PHE A 261 7.90 -2.56 14.00
CA PHE A 261 8.37 -1.61 13.00
C PHE A 261 9.67 -0.93 13.45
N THR A 262 10.50 -0.58 12.48
CA THR A 262 11.68 0.27 12.69
C THR A 262 11.32 1.72 12.41
N PRO A 263 11.49 2.66 13.36
CA PRO A 263 11.26 4.07 13.09
C PRO A 263 12.22 4.57 12.00
N ALA A 264 11.69 5.31 11.02
CA ALA A 264 12.50 5.87 9.95
C ALA A 264 11.91 7.21 9.49
N GLN A 265 12.76 8.22 9.32
CA GLN A 265 12.34 9.49 8.74
C GLN A 265 12.35 9.41 7.21
N ASN A 266 11.55 10.24 6.56
CA ASN A 266 11.59 10.44 5.10
C ASN A 266 11.48 9.15 4.29
N LEU A 267 10.56 8.24 4.65
CA LEU A 267 10.32 6.96 3.96
C LEU A 267 9.88 7.07 2.49
N GLY A 268 9.93 8.27 1.89
CA GLY A 268 9.43 8.52 0.55
C GLY A 268 7.92 8.29 0.44
N LYS A 269 7.40 8.32 -0.80
CA LYS A 269 6.02 7.95 -1.14
C LYS A 269 5.99 6.93 -2.28
N GLU A 270 7.08 6.19 -2.38
CA GLU A 270 7.39 5.38 -3.55
C GLU A 270 6.93 3.96 -3.32
N PHE A 271 6.05 3.50 -4.20
CA PHE A 271 5.68 2.11 -4.32
C PHE A 271 6.52 1.53 -5.46
N LEU A 272 7.48 0.67 -5.15
CA LEU A 272 8.26 -0.07 -6.13
C LEU A 272 8.07 -1.57 -5.90
N LEU A 273 7.26 -2.18 -6.75
CA LEU A 273 7.11 -3.62 -6.81
C LEU A 273 7.79 -4.14 -8.06
N LYS A 274 8.78 -5.01 -7.88
CA LYS A 274 9.41 -5.71 -8.99
C LYS A 274 8.76 -7.07 -9.15
N THR A 275 8.44 -7.45 -10.37
CA THR A 275 7.88 -8.78 -10.68
C THR A 275 8.71 -9.41 -11.78
N THR A 276 8.54 -10.71 -12.00
CA THR A 276 9.25 -11.41 -13.08
C THR A 276 8.26 -12.03 -14.03
N THR A 277 8.55 -11.98 -15.32
CA THR A 277 7.82 -12.72 -16.36
C THR A 277 8.80 -13.52 -17.18
N ASN A 278 8.42 -14.74 -17.56
CA ASN A 278 9.30 -15.64 -18.29
C ASN A 278 8.76 -15.83 -19.70
N ILE A 279 9.61 -15.59 -20.69
CA ILE A 279 9.29 -15.73 -22.10
C ILE A 279 10.11 -16.92 -22.62
N PRO A 280 9.47 -18.06 -22.90
CA PRO A 280 10.16 -19.19 -23.50
C PRO A 280 10.78 -18.83 -24.85
N PHE A 281 11.92 -19.42 -25.18
CA PHE A 281 12.53 -19.23 -26.49
C PHE A 281 11.67 -19.73 -27.66
N SER A 282 10.79 -20.70 -27.41
CA SER A 282 9.75 -21.11 -28.36
C SER A 282 8.80 -19.97 -28.70
N GLU A 283 8.37 -19.19 -27.71
CA GLU A 283 7.48 -18.03 -27.90
C GLU A 283 8.22 -16.89 -28.60
N ALA A 284 9.45 -16.58 -28.16
CA ALA A 284 10.29 -15.59 -28.84
C ALA A 284 10.53 -15.97 -30.32
N THR A 285 10.73 -17.25 -30.60
CA THR A 285 10.84 -17.80 -31.97
C THR A 285 9.53 -17.63 -32.74
N ALA A 286 8.38 -17.97 -32.15
CA ALA A 286 7.08 -17.81 -32.81
C ALA A 286 6.79 -16.34 -33.19
N ILE A 287 7.14 -15.40 -32.30
CA ILE A 287 7.05 -13.96 -32.57
C ILE A 287 7.96 -13.57 -33.73
N ALA A 288 9.22 -14.01 -33.71
CA ALA A 288 10.18 -13.74 -34.78
C ALA A 288 9.72 -14.32 -36.13
N GLN A 289 9.20 -15.55 -36.15
CA GLN A 289 8.68 -16.19 -37.35
C GLN A 289 7.48 -15.45 -37.90
N LYS A 290 6.49 -15.13 -37.07
CA LYS A 290 5.32 -14.32 -37.47
C LYS A 290 5.74 -12.98 -38.06
N GLN A 291 6.82 -12.40 -37.55
CA GLN A 291 7.29 -11.10 -37.99
C GLN A 291 8.15 -11.14 -39.25
N PHE A 292 8.97 -12.17 -39.48
CA PHE A 292 9.98 -12.16 -40.54
C PHE A 292 9.89 -13.29 -41.54
N GLN A 293 9.35 -14.45 -41.16
CA GLN A 293 9.34 -15.61 -42.03
C GLN A 293 8.57 -15.33 -43.33
N GLY A 294 9.15 -15.70 -44.46
CA GLY A 294 8.60 -15.45 -45.79
C GLY A 294 8.77 -14.01 -46.29
N LYS A 295 9.26 -13.07 -45.48
CA LYS A 295 9.50 -11.69 -45.95
C LYS A 295 10.68 -11.64 -46.92
N GLU A 296 10.51 -10.84 -47.96
CA GLU A 296 11.58 -10.48 -48.90
C GLU A 296 12.04 -9.05 -48.63
N PHE A 297 13.35 -8.83 -48.67
CA PHE A 297 13.91 -7.48 -48.60
C PHE A 297 14.85 -7.19 -49.77
N PRO A 298 14.83 -5.95 -50.30
CA PRO A 298 15.68 -5.55 -51.40
C PRO A 298 17.15 -5.52 -50.98
N PHE A 299 18.03 -6.01 -51.84
CA PHE A 299 19.48 -6.05 -51.66
C PHE A 299 20.18 -5.45 -52.87
N ASN A 300 21.34 -4.82 -52.67
CA ASN A 300 22.09 -4.13 -53.72
C ASN A 300 21.22 -3.12 -54.51
N GLU A 301 20.68 -2.11 -53.81
CA GLU A 301 19.80 -1.07 -54.40
C GLU A 301 18.55 -1.62 -55.11
N GLY A 302 18.07 -2.80 -54.71
CA GLY A 302 16.87 -3.43 -55.29
C GLY A 302 17.14 -4.32 -56.51
N LYS A 303 18.39 -4.43 -56.97
CA LYS A 303 18.78 -5.32 -58.07
C LYS A 303 18.67 -6.81 -57.72
N SER A 304 18.56 -7.12 -56.43
CA SER A 304 18.46 -8.47 -55.91
C SER A 304 17.55 -8.51 -54.69
N LYS A 305 17.08 -9.70 -54.35
CA LYS A 305 16.26 -9.93 -53.16
C LYS A 305 16.88 -11.00 -52.27
N ILE A 306 16.59 -10.88 -51.00
CA ILE A 306 16.89 -11.90 -49.99
C ILE A 306 15.58 -12.22 -49.30
N LYS A 307 15.29 -13.51 -49.14
CA LYS A 307 14.08 -14.00 -48.48
C LYS A 307 14.46 -14.68 -47.19
N VAL A 308 13.71 -14.40 -46.12
CA VAL A 308 13.83 -15.13 -44.84
C VAL A 308 13.03 -16.42 -44.97
N GLU A 309 13.70 -17.56 -44.88
CA GLU A 309 13.04 -18.88 -44.94
C GLU A 309 12.67 -19.39 -43.55
N ASP A 310 13.55 -19.17 -42.57
CA ASP A 310 13.32 -19.55 -41.18
C ASP A 310 14.07 -18.60 -40.24
N ILE A 311 13.58 -18.49 -39.02
CA ILE A 311 14.18 -17.69 -37.95
C ILE A 311 13.95 -18.37 -36.60
N LYS A 312 15.01 -18.47 -35.81
CA LYS A 312 14.98 -19.06 -34.46
C LYS A 312 15.66 -18.15 -33.47
N VAL A 313 15.15 -18.16 -32.24
CA VAL A 313 15.69 -17.40 -31.11
C VAL A 313 16.01 -18.38 -30.00
N TYR A 314 17.25 -18.36 -29.50
CA TYR A 314 17.69 -19.26 -28.43
C TYR A 314 18.80 -18.63 -27.58
N ALA A 315 19.10 -19.24 -26.42
CA ALA A 315 20.15 -18.80 -25.52
C ALA A 315 21.54 -19.22 -25.99
N GLU A 316 22.53 -18.36 -25.76
CA GLU A 316 23.94 -18.76 -25.75
C GLU A 316 24.66 -18.02 -24.62
N ASN A 317 24.85 -18.73 -23.50
CA ASN A 317 25.29 -18.17 -22.22
C ASN A 317 24.35 -17.03 -21.79
N GLU A 318 24.89 -15.85 -21.47
CA GLU A 318 24.11 -14.65 -21.09
C GLU A 318 23.54 -13.86 -22.28
N ASN A 319 23.66 -14.38 -23.51
CA ASN A 319 23.21 -13.68 -24.72
C ASN A 319 22.05 -14.41 -25.37
N VAL A 320 21.31 -13.66 -26.17
CA VAL A 320 20.32 -14.21 -27.11
C VAL A 320 20.97 -14.33 -28.49
N VAL A 321 20.70 -15.44 -29.16
CA VAL A 321 21.10 -15.68 -30.55
C VAL A 321 19.86 -15.74 -31.42
N ILE A 322 19.86 -14.97 -32.50
CA ILE A 322 18.87 -15.01 -33.57
C ILE A 322 19.55 -15.70 -34.77
N GLU A 323 19.14 -16.94 -35.04
CA GLU A 323 19.53 -17.69 -36.23
C GLU A 323 18.54 -17.39 -37.36
N ILE A 324 19.04 -16.95 -38.52
CA ILE A 324 18.22 -16.58 -39.66
C ILE A 324 18.69 -17.35 -40.88
N GLN A 325 17.82 -18.21 -41.43
CA GLN A 325 18.04 -18.87 -42.69
C GLN A 325 17.50 -18.02 -43.83
N THR A 326 18.35 -17.76 -44.83
CA THR A 326 18.01 -16.90 -45.96
C THR A 326 18.27 -17.58 -47.30
N SER A 327 17.48 -17.18 -48.31
CA SER A 327 17.63 -17.60 -49.70
C SER A 327 17.67 -16.38 -50.65
N GLY A 328 17.97 -16.62 -51.94
CA GLY A 328 18.11 -15.58 -52.95
C GLY A 328 19.57 -15.14 -53.12
N LYS A 329 19.84 -13.84 -53.08
CA LYS A 329 21.21 -13.32 -53.32
C LYS A 329 22.22 -13.76 -52.26
N VAL A 330 21.77 -13.87 -51.01
CA VAL A 330 22.52 -14.46 -49.90
C VAL A 330 21.79 -15.74 -49.50
N ASN A 331 22.41 -16.88 -49.78
CA ASN A 331 21.88 -18.21 -49.45
C ASN A 331 22.74 -18.82 -48.34
N GLY A 332 22.24 -18.80 -47.12
CA GLY A 332 23.00 -19.22 -45.94
C GLY A 332 22.28 -18.97 -44.62
N ILE A 333 22.99 -19.28 -43.54
CA ILE A 333 22.52 -19.14 -42.16
C ILE A 333 23.35 -18.07 -41.47
N SER A 334 22.65 -17.07 -40.95
CA SER A 334 23.23 -15.98 -40.16
C SER A 334 22.97 -16.22 -38.68
N TYR A 335 23.96 -15.94 -37.85
CA TYR A 335 23.87 -15.98 -36.39
C TYR A 335 24.12 -14.58 -35.86
N ILE A 336 23.10 -13.97 -35.28
CA ILE A 336 23.18 -12.64 -34.69
C ILE A 336 23.09 -12.80 -33.19
N LYS A 337 24.21 -12.56 -32.50
CA LYS A 337 24.29 -12.66 -31.03
C LYS A 337 24.20 -11.27 -30.42
N GLY A 338 23.54 -11.15 -29.27
CA GLY A 338 23.29 -9.85 -28.65
C GLY A 338 22.57 -9.93 -27.31
N LYS A 339 22.20 -8.75 -26.81
CA LYS A 339 21.47 -8.58 -25.54
C LYS A 339 20.10 -7.98 -25.80
N LEU A 340 19.14 -8.34 -24.95
CA LEU A 340 17.81 -7.74 -24.96
C LEU A 340 17.85 -6.36 -24.31
N VAL A 341 17.07 -5.44 -24.86
CA VAL A 341 16.94 -4.08 -24.36
C VAL A 341 15.48 -3.66 -24.44
N TYR A 342 15.01 -2.87 -23.47
CA TYR A 342 13.66 -2.28 -23.55
C TYR A 342 13.71 -0.96 -24.32
N ASP A 343 13.00 -0.89 -25.44
CA ASP A 343 12.77 0.35 -26.17
C ASP A 343 11.51 1.01 -25.62
N ALA A 344 11.70 2.00 -24.73
CA ALA A 344 10.60 2.72 -24.10
C ALA A 344 9.79 3.60 -25.07
N GLN A 345 10.35 3.98 -26.23
CA GLN A 345 9.60 4.76 -27.23
C GLN A 345 8.68 3.86 -28.05
N LYS A 346 9.15 2.65 -28.37
CA LYS A 346 8.39 1.67 -29.17
C LYS A 346 7.60 0.68 -28.32
N HIS A 347 7.71 0.74 -26.99
CA HIS A 347 7.08 -0.19 -26.05
C HIS A 347 7.29 -1.66 -26.45
N LYS A 348 8.55 -2.02 -26.71
CA LYS A 348 8.93 -3.39 -27.07
C LYS A 348 10.26 -3.79 -26.46
N ILE A 349 10.41 -5.10 -26.20
CA ILE A 349 11.70 -5.69 -25.86
C ILE A 349 12.42 -5.93 -27.20
N GLY A 350 13.40 -5.09 -27.48
CA GLY A 350 14.25 -5.15 -28.66
C GLY A 350 15.52 -5.97 -28.42
N PHE A 351 16.44 -5.87 -29.37
CA PHE A 351 17.68 -6.60 -29.40
C PHE A 351 18.80 -5.67 -29.87
N THR A 352 19.95 -5.73 -29.21
CA THR A 352 21.17 -5.01 -29.62
C THR A 352 22.25 -6.02 -29.93
N LYS A 353 22.77 -5.99 -31.15
CA LYS A 353 23.80 -6.93 -31.61
C LYS A 353 25.13 -6.70 -30.88
N SER A 354 25.79 -7.78 -30.49
CA SER A 354 27.19 -7.83 -30.08
C SER A 354 28.10 -8.55 -31.09
N ASP A 355 27.64 -9.64 -31.73
CA ASP A 355 28.42 -10.42 -32.69
C ASP A 355 27.57 -10.91 -33.87
N PHE A 356 28.20 -11.14 -35.02
CA PHE A 356 27.56 -11.62 -36.25
C PHE A 356 28.44 -12.65 -36.96
N LYS A 357 27.84 -13.78 -37.34
CA LYS A 357 28.49 -14.81 -38.16
C LYS A 357 27.59 -15.23 -39.30
N LEU A 358 28.15 -15.38 -40.49
CA LEU A 358 27.44 -15.87 -41.68
C LEU A 358 28.09 -17.17 -42.18
N LYS A 359 27.29 -18.25 -42.26
CA LYS A 359 27.64 -19.50 -42.93
C LYS A 359 26.91 -19.54 -44.28
N THR A 360 27.64 -19.44 -45.38
CA THR A 360 27.09 -19.34 -46.74
C THR A 360 27.82 -20.28 -47.69
N LYS A 361 27.10 -20.82 -48.67
CA LYS A 361 27.68 -21.62 -49.76
C LYS A 361 28.31 -20.75 -50.86
N ASN A 362 27.86 -19.51 -50.98
CA ASN A 362 28.37 -18.57 -51.98
C ASN A 362 29.66 -17.93 -51.46
N ILE A 363 30.73 -17.98 -52.25
CA ILE A 363 31.96 -17.22 -51.99
C ILE A 363 31.66 -15.75 -52.28
N PHE A 364 31.54 -14.94 -51.23
CA PHE A 364 31.31 -13.50 -51.33
C PHE A 364 32.60 -12.72 -51.07
N HIS A 365 32.74 -11.56 -51.73
CA HIS A 365 33.70 -10.55 -51.30
C HIS A 365 33.29 -9.97 -49.94
N LYS A 366 34.26 -9.64 -49.07
CA LYS A 366 34.03 -9.08 -47.73
C LYS A 366 33.05 -7.91 -47.70
N ALA A 367 33.06 -7.06 -48.73
CA ALA A 367 32.15 -5.92 -48.86
C ALA A 367 30.66 -6.32 -48.97
N ILE A 368 30.35 -7.43 -49.66
CA ILE A 368 28.97 -7.92 -49.80
C ILE A 368 28.47 -8.50 -48.47
N THR A 369 29.33 -9.23 -47.75
CA THR A 369 29.02 -9.75 -46.41
C THR A 369 28.74 -8.61 -45.44
N SER A 370 29.57 -7.56 -45.44
CA SER A 370 29.37 -6.39 -44.57
C SER A 370 28.09 -5.62 -44.90
N LEU A 371 27.75 -5.45 -46.19
CA LEU A 371 26.48 -4.84 -46.60
C LEU A 371 25.28 -5.67 -46.14
N PHE A 372 25.36 -7.00 -46.25
CA PHE A 372 24.31 -7.90 -45.80
C PHE A 372 24.14 -7.88 -44.28
N GLU A 373 25.24 -7.98 -43.55
CA GLU A 373 25.27 -7.82 -42.10
C GLU A 373 24.58 -6.52 -41.67
N GLY A 374 24.98 -5.37 -42.23
CA GLY A 374 24.37 -4.08 -41.90
C GLY A 374 22.86 -4.04 -42.14
N LYS A 375 22.38 -4.66 -43.23
CA LYS A 375 20.93 -4.73 -43.51
C LYS A 375 20.18 -5.65 -42.56
N ILE A 376 20.66 -6.87 -42.35
CA ILE A 376 19.94 -7.85 -41.53
C ILE A 376 19.96 -7.45 -40.06
N VAL A 377 21.08 -6.89 -39.57
CA VAL A 377 21.19 -6.38 -38.21
C VAL A 377 20.23 -5.21 -38.02
N LYS A 378 20.22 -4.25 -38.95
CA LYS A 378 19.27 -3.12 -38.88
C LYS A 378 17.82 -3.57 -38.90
N MET A 379 17.48 -4.57 -39.73
CA MET A 379 16.14 -5.17 -39.76
C MET A 379 15.77 -5.74 -38.38
N ILE A 380 16.66 -6.50 -37.75
CA ILE A 380 16.42 -7.04 -36.40
C ILE A 380 16.33 -5.92 -35.37
N GLU A 381 17.31 -5.03 -35.26
CA GLU A 381 17.32 -3.98 -34.23
C GLU A 381 16.14 -3.00 -34.39
N GLN A 382 15.71 -2.69 -35.62
CA GLN A 382 14.62 -1.75 -35.85
C GLN A 382 13.24 -2.41 -35.81
N ASP A 383 13.10 -3.56 -36.47
CA ASP A 383 11.80 -4.18 -36.67
C ASP A 383 11.53 -5.22 -35.59
N TYR A 384 12.48 -6.11 -35.26
CA TYR A 384 12.25 -7.19 -34.30
C TYR A 384 11.96 -6.62 -32.92
N GLY A 385 11.03 -7.26 -32.21
CA GLY A 385 10.90 -7.09 -30.78
C GLY A 385 9.60 -7.68 -30.28
N ILE A 386 9.62 -8.06 -29.01
CA ILE A 386 8.45 -8.59 -28.32
C ILE A 386 7.58 -7.39 -27.92
N PRO A 387 6.35 -7.25 -28.45
CA PRO A 387 5.49 -6.13 -28.14
C PRO A 387 5.11 -6.15 -26.66
N PHE A 388 5.18 -4.99 -25.99
CA PHE A 388 4.90 -4.88 -24.56
C PHE A 388 3.74 -3.93 -24.24
N LEU A 389 3.35 -3.06 -25.18
CA LEU A 389 2.35 -2.01 -24.95
C LEU A 389 1.00 -2.53 -24.41
N ASP A 390 0.47 -3.60 -25.01
CA ASP A 390 -0.83 -4.14 -24.59
C ASP A 390 -0.76 -4.74 -23.17
N LEU A 391 0.32 -5.44 -22.86
CA LEU A 391 0.59 -5.98 -21.52
C LEU A 391 0.78 -4.86 -20.51
N GLU A 392 1.50 -3.79 -20.87
CA GLU A 392 1.68 -2.60 -20.04
C GLU A 392 0.34 -1.96 -19.71
N ASN A 393 -0.50 -1.71 -20.72
CA ASN A 393 -1.80 -1.06 -20.54
C ASN A 393 -2.75 -1.92 -19.69
N ALA A 394 -2.84 -3.22 -19.98
CA ALA A 394 -3.66 -4.15 -19.23
C ALA A 394 -3.20 -4.27 -17.76
N SER A 395 -1.89 -4.35 -17.53
CA SER A 395 -1.31 -4.46 -16.19
C SER A 395 -1.52 -3.18 -15.39
N LYS A 396 -1.25 -2.00 -15.98
CA LYS A 396 -1.50 -0.70 -15.34
C LYS A 396 -2.96 -0.59 -14.90
N LYS A 397 -3.90 -0.89 -15.81
CA LYS A 397 -5.33 -0.85 -15.51
C LYS A 397 -5.71 -1.78 -14.34
N SER A 398 -5.29 -3.03 -14.38
CA SER A 398 -5.59 -4.02 -13.33
C SER A 398 -5.03 -3.63 -11.96
N ILE A 399 -3.80 -3.11 -11.95
CA ILE A 399 -3.13 -2.64 -10.72
C ILE A 399 -3.85 -1.40 -10.17
N GLU A 400 -4.20 -0.43 -11.02
CA GLU A 400 -4.93 0.77 -10.59
C GLU A 400 -6.33 0.44 -10.08
N GLU A 401 -7.06 -0.48 -10.72
CA GLU A 401 -8.33 -0.99 -10.19
C GLU A 401 -8.15 -1.62 -8.81
N SER A 402 -7.03 -2.29 -8.56
CA SER A 402 -6.71 -2.87 -7.25
C SER A 402 -6.31 -1.81 -6.22
N PHE A 403 -5.65 -0.72 -6.62
CA PHE A 403 -5.30 0.39 -5.74
C PHE A 403 -6.47 1.32 -5.40
N ASN A 404 -7.57 1.30 -6.17
CA ASN A 404 -8.70 2.22 -5.99
C ASN A 404 -9.98 1.48 -5.54
N LYS A 405 -9.82 0.53 -4.62
CA LYS A 405 -10.91 -0.24 -3.98
C LYS A 405 -11.01 0.06 -2.49
N GLU A 406 -12.22 -0.03 -1.97
CA GLU A 406 -12.49 -0.06 -0.53
C GLU A 406 -12.54 -1.52 -0.08
N TYR A 407 -11.42 -2.01 0.48
CA TYR A 407 -11.30 -3.40 0.92
C TYR A 407 -12.04 -3.66 2.24
N GLN A 408 -12.19 -2.61 3.04
CA GLN A 408 -12.93 -2.61 4.29
C GLN A 408 -13.56 -1.23 4.45
N LYS A 409 -14.80 -1.20 4.95
CA LYS A 409 -15.51 0.06 5.17
C LYS A 409 -14.67 1.03 5.99
N GLY A 410 -14.48 2.23 5.45
CA GLY A 410 -13.68 3.28 6.07
C GLY A 410 -12.19 3.24 5.75
N PHE A 411 -11.71 2.25 5.00
CA PHE A 411 -10.31 2.09 4.58
C PHE A 411 -10.24 2.09 3.05
N LYS A 412 -10.02 3.28 2.49
CA LYS A 412 -9.98 3.48 1.05
C LYS A 412 -8.54 3.63 0.58
N LEU A 413 -8.08 2.68 -0.24
CA LEU A 413 -6.86 2.88 -1.00
C LEU A 413 -7.16 3.79 -2.20
N SER A 414 -6.20 4.64 -2.53
CA SER A 414 -6.18 5.37 -3.78
C SER A 414 -4.77 5.38 -4.33
N GLY A 415 -4.62 5.03 -5.61
CA GLY A 415 -3.30 4.98 -6.21
C GLY A 415 -3.31 5.11 -7.72
N LYS A 416 -2.13 5.39 -8.25
CA LYS A 416 -1.87 5.54 -9.68
C LYS A 416 -0.55 4.86 -10.03
N VAL A 417 -0.54 4.11 -11.12
CA VAL A 417 0.69 3.54 -11.67
C VAL A 417 1.35 4.62 -12.51
N MET A 418 2.55 5.00 -12.10
CA MET A 418 3.32 6.06 -12.74
C MET A 418 4.21 5.49 -13.85
N ASP A 419 4.77 4.31 -13.64
CA ASP A 419 5.59 3.59 -14.61
C ASP A 419 5.40 2.07 -14.46
N PHE A 420 5.48 1.36 -15.58
CA PHE A 420 5.43 -0.11 -15.62
C PHE A 420 6.28 -0.54 -16.80
N LYS A 421 7.48 -1.05 -16.53
CA LYS A 421 8.44 -1.35 -17.61
C LYS A 421 9.39 -2.49 -17.27
N PRO A 422 9.86 -3.24 -18.28
CA PRO A 422 11.02 -4.11 -18.15
C PRO A 422 12.26 -3.30 -17.77
N THR A 423 13.04 -3.80 -16.82
CA THR A 423 14.27 -3.16 -16.34
C THR A 423 15.49 -4.06 -16.47
N GLU A 424 15.29 -5.38 -16.42
CA GLU A 424 16.36 -6.36 -16.48
C GLU A 424 15.92 -7.61 -17.24
N PHE A 425 16.86 -8.24 -17.94
CA PHE A 425 16.65 -9.48 -18.69
C PHE A 425 17.71 -10.50 -18.28
N LEU A 426 17.27 -11.59 -17.67
CA LEU A 426 18.11 -12.71 -17.27
C LEU A 426 17.91 -13.84 -18.26
N ILE A 427 18.99 -14.34 -18.84
CA ILE A 427 18.95 -15.40 -19.85
C ILE A 427 19.26 -16.75 -19.18
N SER A 428 18.38 -17.72 -19.41
CA SER A 428 18.59 -19.13 -19.09
C SER A 428 18.59 -19.95 -20.38
N ASP A 429 18.84 -21.26 -20.31
CA ASP A 429 18.87 -22.10 -21.52
C ASP A 429 17.50 -22.19 -22.22
N GLU A 430 16.39 -22.09 -21.48
CA GLU A 430 15.04 -22.29 -22.01
C GLU A 430 14.19 -21.01 -22.10
N HIS A 431 14.49 -20.01 -21.26
CA HIS A 431 13.63 -18.83 -21.09
C HIS A 431 14.43 -17.52 -20.94
N ILE A 432 13.77 -16.43 -21.32
CA ILE A 432 14.13 -15.06 -20.98
C ILE A 432 13.31 -14.65 -19.76
N THR A 433 13.96 -14.43 -18.62
CA THR A 433 13.31 -13.91 -17.41
C THR A 433 13.43 -12.40 -17.40
N THR A 434 12.31 -11.71 -17.59
CA THR A 434 12.23 -10.24 -17.58
C THR A 434 11.80 -9.76 -16.21
N VAL A 435 12.61 -8.90 -15.58
CA VAL A 435 12.20 -8.15 -14.39
C VAL A 435 11.41 -6.94 -14.84
N VAL A 436 10.21 -6.78 -14.29
CA VAL A 436 9.30 -5.68 -14.60
C VAL A 436 9.09 -4.86 -13.33
N ASP A 437 9.49 -3.59 -13.38
CA ASP A 437 9.32 -2.65 -12.29
C ASP A 437 7.96 -1.97 -12.42
N THR A 438 7.15 -2.06 -11.36
CA THR A 438 5.93 -1.26 -11.17
C THR A 438 6.24 -0.13 -10.21
N TYR A 439 6.29 1.11 -10.73
CA TYR A 439 6.40 2.31 -9.93
C TYR A 439 5.03 2.96 -9.80
N ALA A 440 4.56 3.14 -8.56
CA ALA A 440 3.25 3.71 -8.29
C ALA A 440 3.29 4.70 -7.12
N LYS A 441 2.19 5.46 -7.00
CA LYS A 441 1.86 6.24 -5.81
C LYS A 441 0.58 5.68 -5.24
N VAL A 442 0.59 5.28 -3.98
CA VAL A 442 -0.56 4.71 -3.29
C VAL A 442 -0.71 5.40 -1.95
N GLU A 443 -1.93 5.80 -1.57
CA GLU A 443 -2.27 6.39 -0.28
C GLU A 443 -3.44 5.61 0.33
N LEU A 444 -3.38 5.38 1.64
CA LEU A 444 -4.50 4.87 2.43
C LEU A 444 -5.21 6.04 3.11
N LYS A 445 -6.48 6.26 2.75
CA LYS A 445 -7.36 7.23 3.41
C LYS A 445 -8.29 6.49 4.35
N ILE A 446 -8.29 6.92 5.61
CA ILE A 446 -9.16 6.37 6.65
C ILE A 446 -10.28 7.38 6.92
N GLU A 447 -11.48 7.11 6.41
CA GLU A 447 -12.64 8.01 6.49
C GLU A 447 -13.95 7.23 6.30
N GLY A 448 -14.96 7.44 7.16
CA GLY A 448 -16.25 6.77 7.07
C GLY A 448 -16.32 5.39 7.75
N MET A 449 -15.45 5.15 8.74
CA MET A 449 -15.46 3.93 9.55
C MET A 449 -16.80 3.75 10.27
N SER A 450 -17.27 2.52 10.46
CA SER A 450 -18.38 2.23 11.35
C SER A 450 -18.06 0.97 12.13
N PHE A 451 -18.18 1.04 13.45
CA PHE A 451 -18.01 -0.09 14.36
C PHE A 451 -19.35 -0.71 14.73
#